data_AF-A0A8J4XLP1-F1
#
_entry.id   AF-A0A8J4XLP1-F1
#
_cell.length_a   1.000
_cell.length_b   1.000
_cell.length_c   1.000
_cell.angle_alpha   90.00
_cell.angle_beta   90.00
_cell.angle_gamma   90.00
#
_symmetry.space_group_name_H-M   'P 1'
#
loop_
_entity.id
_entity.type
_entity.pdbx_description
1 polymer ?
#
loop_
_entity_poly.entity_id
_entity_poly.type
_entity_poly.pdbx_seq_one_letter_code
_entity_poly.pdbx_strand_id
1 'polypeptide(L)'
;MLCCVLTGDLNLVSTLLSNFFLASYSLINFSCFHASLSKSPGWRPSFKYYNLWVSLVGGIVCLIVMFLIDWITALITVALYYLFVSYRNPDVNWGSLMQAQTYVSALKTTLDLNTTEEHVKNYCPQLLVLTGPIASRPPLIDFAYSITRNIALLACGHVIQTIFSPQTQRVRNSLSRQSYSWLSRHSLRAFYSLIEGNTLEESARNLFQLVGLGKLPPNTLVLGYKANWRKCDPVELKAYFNTLQ
;
A
#
# COMPACT_ATOMS: atom_id res chain seq x y z
N MET A 1 -20.41 30.85 19.73
CA MET A 1 -21.63 31.11 20.53
C MET A 1 -21.63 32.48 21.20
N LEU A 2 -20.57 32.91 21.90
CA LEU A 2 -20.55 34.24 22.55
C LEU A 2 -20.81 35.41 21.56
N CYS A 3 -20.22 35.36 20.36
CA CYS A 3 -20.44 36.36 19.31
C CYS A 3 -21.88 36.42 18.77
N CYS A 4 -22.62 35.31 18.82
CA CYS A 4 -24.02 35.22 18.35
C CYS A 4 -25.00 35.81 19.39
N VAL A 5 -24.66 35.74 20.67
CA VAL A 5 -25.44 36.37 21.75
C VAL A 5 -25.29 37.89 21.72
N LEU A 6 -24.10 38.39 21.34
CA LEU A 6 -23.82 39.82 21.19
C LEU A 6 -24.55 40.48 20.01
N THR A 7 -24.98 39.72 19.01
CA THR A 7 -25.60 40.27 17.78
C THR A 7 -27.07 40.62 17.96
N GLY A 8 -27.76 40.11 18.98
CA GLY A 8 -29.14 40.47 19.35
C GLY A 8 -30.24 40.11 18.33
N ASP A 9 -29.89 39.69 17.12
CA ASP A 9 -30.81 39.37 16.05
C ASP A 9 -31.01 37.85 15.90
N LEU A 10 -32.14 37.38 16.40
CA LEU A 10 -32.53 35.97 16.40
C LEU A 10 -32.63 35.40 14.97
N ASN A 11 -33.02 36.22 14.00
CA ASN A 11 -33.24 35.78 12.62
C ASN A 11 -31.92 35.48 11.92
N LEU A 12 -30.91 36.32 12.11
CA LEU A 12 -29.58 36.13 11.54
C LEU A 12 -28.91 34.86 12.10
N VAL A 13 -29.01 34.66 13.42
CA VAL A 13 -28.45 33.47 14.08
C VAL A 13 -29.15 32.19 13.60
N SER A 14 -30.48 32.23 13.44
CA SER A 14 -31.28 31.10 12.94
C SER A 14 -30.89 30.69 11.52
N THR A 15 -30.72 31.65 10.62
CA THR A 15 -30.30 31.42 9.23
C THR A 15 -28.89 30.82 9.15
N LEU A 16 -27.95 31.34 9.95
CA LEU A 16 -26.58 30.83 10.00
C LEU A 16 -26.53 29.37 10.48
N LEU A 17 -27.26 29.05 11.55
CA LEU A 17 -27.30 27.71 12.13
C LEU A 17 -27.93 26.70 11.14
N SER A 18 -29.01 27.10 10.49
CA SER A 18 -29.69 26.30 9.47
C SER A 18 -28.76 25.96 8.30
N ASN A 19 -28.01 26.94 7.80
CA ASN A 19 -27.03 26.73 6.73
C ASN A 19 -25.88 25.81 7.15
N PHE A 20 -25.41 25.91 8.40
CA PHE A 20 -24.38 25.00 8.91
C PHE A 20 -24.88 23.55 9.01
N PHE A 21 -26.11 23.33 9.50
CA PHE A 21 -26.70 21.98 9.54
C PHE A 21 -26.89 21.42 8.13
N LEU A 22 -27.38 22.22 7.19
CA LEU A 22 -27.58 21.81 5.80
C LEU A 22 -26.26 21.47 5.09
N ALA A 23 -25.19 22.23 5.36
CA ALA A 23 -23.85 21.91 4.90
C ALA A 23 -23.36 20.56 5.45
N SER A 24 -23.60 20.29 6.74
CA SER A 24 -23.23 19.01 7.36
C SER A 24 -24.00 17.82 6.75
N TYR A 25 -25.31 18.00 6.48
CA TYR A 25 -26.13 16.97 5.82
C TYR A 25 -25.71 16.75 4.36
N SER A 26 -25.36 17.80 3.64
CA SER A 26 -24.81 17.69 2.29
C SER A 26 -23.51 16.89 2.29
N LEU A 27 -22.61 17.17 3.23
CA LEU A 27 -21.34 16.47 3.38
C LEU A 27 -21.50 14.98 3.69
N ILE A 28 -22.38 14.64 4.63
CA ILE A 28 -22.67 13.24 4.98
C ILE A 28 -23.19 12.50 3.76
N ASN A 29 -24.16 13.08 3.05
CA ASN A 29 -24.73 12.51 1.83
C ASN A 29 -23.69 12.34 0.73
N PHE A 30 -22.88 13.37 0.48
CA PHE A 30 -21.80 13.28 -0.51
C PHE A 30 -20.73 12.24 -0.13
N SER A 31 -20.40 12.12 1.15
CA SER A 31 -19.45 11.12 1.65
C SER A 31 -19.97 9.70 1.45
N CYS A 32 -21.24 9.45 1.75
CA CYS A 32 -21.88 8.16 1.50
C CYS A 32 -21.95 7.84 -0.01
N PHE A 33 -22.26 8.83 -0.85
CA PHE A 33 -22.24 8.69 -2.30
C PHE A 33 -20.83 8.32 -2.80
N HIS A 34 -19.83 9.11 -2.42
CA HIS A 34 -18.45 8.92 -2.86
C HIS A 34 -17.89 7.56 -2.39
N ALA A 35 -18.16 7.16 -1.15
CA ALA A 35 -17.72 5.87 -0.61
C ALA A 35 -18.35 4.67 -1.35
N SER A 36 -19.63 4.77 -1.72
CA SER A 36 -20.32 3.76 -2.53
C SER A 36 -19.80 3.73 -3.98
N LEU A 37 -19.60 4.89 -4.61
CA LEU A 37 -19.13 4.98 -5.99
C LEU A 37 -17.71 4.42 -6.14
N SER A 38 -16.83 4.75 -5.19
CA SER A 38 -15.43 4.31 -5.16
C SER A 38 -15.23 2.89 -4.64
N LYS A 39 -16.33 2.17 -4.34
CA LYS A 39 -16.34 0.80 -3.81
C LYS A 39 -15.30 0.59 -2.71
N SER A 40 -15.30 1.50 -1.74
CA SER A 40 -14.37 1.44 -0.61
C SER A 40 -14.48 0.08 0.11
N PRO A 41 -13.36 -0.61 0.40
CA PRO A 41 -13.41 -1.98 0.95
C PRO A 41 -14.18 -2.12 2.27
N GLY A 42 -14.17 -1.07 3.10
CA GLY A 42 -14.88 -1.01 4.38
C GLY A 42 -16.33 -0.52 4.28
N TRP A 43 -16.75 -0.04 3.11
CA TRP A 43 -18.09 0.51 2.92
C TRP A 43 -19.06 -0.58 2.43
N ARG A 44 -19.90 -1.08 3.35
CA ARG A 44 -20.92 -2.11 3.08
C ARG A 44 -22.26 -1.70 3.71
N PRO A 45 -23.04 -0.83 3.08
CA PRO A 45 -24.33 -0.41 3.61
C PRO A 45 -25.29 -1.62 3.60
N SER A 46 -25.58 -2.16 4.78
CA SER A 46 -26.51 -3.30 4.94
C SER A 46 -27.98 -2.90 4.99
N PHE A 47 -28.28 -1.59 4.92
CA PHE A 47 -29.64 -1.08 5.05
C PHE A 47 -30.45 -1.30 3.76
N LYS A 48 -31.63 -1.92 3.90
CA LYS A 48 -32.47 -2.36 2.77
C LYS A 48 -32.87 -1.25 1.79
N TYR A 49 -33.10 -0.02 2.27
CA TYR A 49 -33.54 1.11 1.46
C TYR A 49 -32.41 2.10 1.12
N TYR A 50 -31.15 1.72 1.36
CA TYR A 50 -30.03 2.54 0.97
C TYR A 50 -29.82 2.48 -0.55
N ASN A 51 -29.68 3.65 -1.19
CA ASN A 51 -29.33 3.76 -2.59
C ASN A 51 -28.30 4.87 -2.79
N LEU A 52 -27.25 4.58 -3.58
CA LEU A 52 -26.19 5.52 -3.98
C LEU A 52 -26.78 6.84 -4.49
N TRP A 53 -27.73 6.77 -5.41
CA TRP A 53 -28.29 7.93 -6.09
C TRP A 53 -29.17 8.77 -5.18
N VAL A 54 -29.87 8.15 -4.23
CA VAL A 54 -30.68 8.88 -3.24
C VAL A 54 -29.78 9.74 -2.36
N SER A 55 -28.59 9.25 -2.01
CA SER A 55 -27.62 10.03 -1.24
C SER A 55 -27.08 11.21 -2.06
N LEU A 56 -26.79 11.03 -3.36
CA LEU A 56 -26.39 12.14 -4.23
C LEU A 56 -27.47 13.22 -4.32
N VAL A 57 -28.72 12.80 -4.59
CA VAL A 57 -29.86 13.71 -4.68
C VAL A 57 -30.08 14.45 -3.37
N GLY A 58 -30.02 13.75 -2.23
CA GLY A 58 -30.13 14.38 -0.91
C GLY A 58 -29.06 15.46 -0.68
N GLY A 59 -27.81 15.19 -1.06
CA GLY A 59 -26.73 16.19 -0.97
C GLY A 59 -26.98 17.41 -1.86
N ILE A 60 -27.40 17.20 -3.10
CA ILE A 60 -27.72 18.29 -4.05
C ILE A 60 -28.91 19.12 -3.55
N VAL A 61 -29.97 18.49 -3.06
CA VAL A 61 -31.13 19.18 -2.50
C VAL A 61 -30.72 20.03 -1.29
N CYS A 62 -29.87 19.51 -0.40
CA CYS A 62 -29.32 20.32 0.70
C CYS A 62 -28.57 21.55 0.19
N LEU A 63 -27.74 21.42 -0.85
CA LEU A 63 -27.03 22.57 -1.43
C LEU A 63 -27.99 23.59 -2.06
N ILE A 64 -29.00 23.13 -2.82
CA ILE A 64 -29.99 24.02 -3.44
C ILE A 64 -30.75 24.80 -2.36
N VAL A 65 -31.18 24.14 -1.28
CA VAL A 65 -31.89 24.80 -0.18
C VAL A 65 -30.98 25.81 0.54
N MET A 66 -29.67 25.54 0.69
CA MET A 66 -28.74 26.54 1.25
C MET A 66 -28.74 27.83 0.44
N PHE A 67 -28.65 27.72 -0.90
CA PHE A 67 -28.66 28.89 -1.80
C PHE A 67 -30.02 29.61 -1.84
N LEU A 68 -31.12 28.90 -1.65
CA LEU A 68 -32.47 29.48 -1.58
C LEU A 68 -32.71 30.29 -0.30
N ILE A 69 -32.13 29.87 0.83
CA ILE A 69 -32.29 30.58 2.11
C ILE A 69 -31.53 31.90 2.07
N ASP A 70 -30.22 31.86 1.83
CA ASP A 70 -29.39 33.03 1.66
C ASP A 70 -28.09 32.69 0.94
N TRP A 71 -27.91 33.26 -0.25
CA TRP A 71 -26.78 32.96 -1.12
C TRP A 71 -25.44 33.47 -0.57
N ILE A 72 -25.45 34.54 0.25
CA ILE A 72 -24.21 35.13 0.81
C ILE A 72 -23.65 34.20 1.89
N THR A 73 -24.47 33.82 2.88
CA THR A 73 -24.03 32.90 3.93
C THR A 73 -23.77 31.48 3.39
N ALA A 74 -24.48 31.03 2.35
CA ALA A 74 -24.16 29.78 1.65
C ALA A 74 -22.75 29.80 1.05
N LEU A 75 -22.36 30.88 0.37
CA LEU A 75 -21.03 31.00 -0.23
C LEU A 75 -19.93 31.06 0.84
N ILE A 76 -20.16 31.80 1.93
CA ILE A 76 -19.22 31.87 3.07
C ILE A 76 -19.03 30.49 3.71
N THR A 77 -20.12 29.74 3.95
CA THR A 77 -20.05 28.42 4.59
C THR A 77 -19.33 27.39 3.70
N VAL A 78 -19.58 27.38 2.39
CA VAL A 78 -18.87 26.52 1.43
C VAL A 78 -17.39 26.90 1.35
N ALA A 79 -17.06 28.19 1.32
CA ALA A 79 -15.67 28.66 1.27
C ALA A 79 -14.90 28.31 2.54
N LEU A 80 -15.49 28.54 3.72
CA LEU A 80 -14.90 28.16 5.01
C LEU A 80 -14.70 26.65 5.09
N TYR A 81 -15.65 25.86 4.58
CA TYR A 81 -15.51 24.41 4.52
C TYR A 81 -14.36 23.98 3.62
N TYR A 82 -14.28 24.50 2.40
CA TYR A 82 -13.21 24.18 1.46
C TYR A 82 -11.83 24.55 2.04
N LEU A 83 -11.72 25.75 2.62
CA LEU A 83 -10.50 26.19 3.29
C LEU A 83 -10.17 25.32 4.50
N PHE A 84 -11.15 24.91 5.30
CA PHE A 84 -10.92 24.03 6.44
C PHE A 84 -10.38 22.68 6.00
N VAL A 85 -10.96 22.06 4.97
CA VAL A 85 -10.48 20.78 4.42
C VAL A 85 -9.08 20.93 3.82
N SER A 86 -8.87 21.96 3.01
CA SER A 86 -7.57 22.22 2.35
C SER A 86 -6.46 22.61 3.32
N TYR A 87 -6.79 23.31 4.42
CA TYR A 87 -5.82 23.73 5.42
C TYR A 87 -5.46 22.58 6.36
N ARG A 88 -6.45 21.78 6.76
CA ARG A 88 -6.21 20.77 7.79
C ARG A 88 -5.39 19.60 7.28
N ASN A 89 -5.39 19.31 5.95
CA ASN A 89 -4.70 18.21 5.27
C ASN A 89 -4.29 17.10 6.24
N PRO A 90 -5.25 16.50 6.95
CA PRO A 90 -4.86 15.87 8.19
C PRO A 90 -4.26 14.51 7.83
N ASP A 91 -3.00 14.30 8.20
CA ASP A 91 -2.27 13.03 8.08
C ASP A 91 -2.88 11.99 9.04
N VAL A 92 -4.18 11.68 8.86
CA VAL A 92 -4.93 10.86 9.81
C VAL A 92 -4.88 9.41 9.38
N ASN A 93 -4.28 8.61 10.25
CA ASN A 93 -4.00 7.18 10.07
C ASN A 93 -5.23 6.29 10.33
N TRP A 94 -6.45 6.73 9.98
CA TRP A 94 -7.71 5.98 10.19
C TRP A 94 -7.85 4.74 9.28
N GLY A 95 -6.75 4.23 8.72
CA GLY A 95 -6.78 3.37 7.55
C GLY A 95 -7.14 4.23 6.34
N SER A 96 -6.15 4.65 5.57
CA SER A 96 -6.43 5.52 4.43
C SER A 96 -7.26 4.74 3.40
N LEU A 97 -8.37 5.34 2.95
CA LEU A 97 -9.15 4.86 1.82
C LEU A 97 -8.22 4.47 0.65
N MET A 98 -7.16 5.27 0.44
CA MET A 98 -6.13 5.07 -0.57
C MET A 98 -5.31 3.78 -0.38
N GLN A 99 -4.91 3.42 0.86
CA GLN A 99 -4.22 2.15 1.12
C GLN A 99 -5.15 0.97 0.83
N ALA A 100 -6.40 1.04 1.27
CA ALA A 100 -7.38 -0.02 1.05
C ALA A 100 -7.67 -0.21 -0.45
N GLN A 101 -7.80 0.90 -1.20
CA GLN A 101 -7.95 0.88 -2.65
C GLN A 101 -6.72 0.32 -3.36
N THR A 102 -5.51 0.75 -2.96
CA THR A 102 -4.26 0.21 -3.52
C THR A 102 -4.17 -1.30 -3.32
N TYR A 103 -4.52 -1.80 -2.13
CA TYR A 103 -4.53 -3.25 -1.84
C TYR A 103 -5.51 -4.01 -2.74
N VAL A 104 -6.77 -3.54 -2.83
CA VAL A 104 -7.79 -4.20 -3.65
C VAL A 104 -7.43 -4.13 -5.13
N SER A 105 -6.89 -3.01 -5.59
CA SER A 105 -6.40 -2.87 -6.96
C SER A 105 -5.27 -3.86 -7.24
N ALA A 106 -4.26 -3.94 -6.37
CA ALA A 106 -3.13 -4.86 -6.53
C ALA A 106 -3.59 -6.33 -6.55
N LEU A 107 -4.50 -6.71 -5.66
CA LEU A 107 -5.07 -8.06 -5.62
C LEU A 107 -5.83 -8.38 -6.91
N LYS A 108 -6.72 -7.47 -7.36
CA LYS A 108 -7.50 -7.66 -8.57
C LYS A 108 -6.60 -7.79 -9.81
N THR A 109 -5.64 -6.89 -9.98
CA THR A 109 -4.69 -6.93 -11.10
C THR A 109 -3.87 -8.23 -11.09
N THR A 110 -3.48 -8.73 -9.91
CA THR A 110 -2.75 -10.00 -9.80
C THR A 110 -3.61 -11.21 -10.15
N LEU A 111 -4.91 -11.19 -9.82
CA LEU A 111 -5.85 -12.23 -10.21
C LEU A 111 -6.15 -12.19 -11.72
N ASP A 112 -6.31 -10.99 -12.29
CA ASP A 112 -6.50 -10.78 -13.73
C ASP A 112 -5.25 -11.24 -14.52
N LEU A 113 -4.05 -11.15 -13.94
CA LEU A 113 -2.83 -11.72 -14.52
C LEU A 113 -2.93 -13.24 -14.70
N ASN A 114 -3.56 -13.96 -13.77
CA ASN A 114 -3.66 -15.42 -13.83
C ASN A 114 -4.52 -15.92 -15.00
N THR A 115 -5.49 -15.13 -15.47
CA THR A 115 -6.35 -15.47 -16.61
C THR A 115 -5.72 -15.11 -17.96
N THR A 116 -4.68 -14.29 -17.96
CA THR A 116 -4.00 -13.85 -19.20
C THR A 116 -3.03 -14.93 -19.69
N GLU A 117 -3.08 -15.28 -20.97
CA GLU A 117 -2.15 -16.24 -21.58
C GLU A 117 -0.73 -15.69 -21.71
N GLU A 118 0.27 -16.53 -21.45
CA GLU A 118 1.67 -16.14 -21.59
C GLU A 118 2.13 -16.33 -23.04
N HIS A 119 2.76 -15.31 -23.61
CA HIS A 119 3.38 -15.39 -24.92
C HIS A 119 4.90 -15.25 -24.78
N VAL A 120 5.66 -16.11 -25.46
CA VAL A 120 7.15 -16.11 -25.45
C VAL A 120 7.78 -14.73 -25.75
N LYS A 121 7.10 -13.86 -26.52
CA LYS A 121 7.58 -12.51 -26.86
C LYS A 121 7.49 -11.53 -25.70
N ASN A 122 6.68 -11.83 -24.68
CA ASN A 122 6.46 -11.01 -23.50
C ASN A 122 7.21 -11.56 -22.27
N TYR A 123 8.31 -12.31 -22.50
CA TYR A 123 9.13 -12.81 -21.41
C TYR A 123 9.72 -11.64 -20.59
N CYS A 124 9.49 -11.67 -19.28
CA CYS A 124 10.06 -10.72 -18.32
C CYS A 124 10.95 -11.47 -17.30
N PRO A 125 12.20 -11.04 -17.08
CA PRO A 125 13.09 -11.69 -16.11
C PRO A 125 12.68 -11.33 -14.67
N GLN A 126 12.11 -12.29 -13.94
CA GLN A 126 11.71 -12.13 -12.55
C GLN A 126 12.84 -12.66 -11.65
N LEU A 127 13.59 -11.76 -11.01
CA LEU A 127 14.84 -12.08 -10.34
C LEU A 127 14.63 -12.31 -8.84
N LEU A 128 15.11 -13.45 -8.33
CA LEU A 128 15.37 -13.67 -6.91
C LEU A 128 16.88 -13.56 -6.66
N VAL A 129 17.30 -12.56 -5.90
CA VAL A 129 18.71 -12.29 -5.60
C VAL A 129 19.02 -12.76 -4.18
N LEU A 130 19.94 -13.72 -3.99
CA LEU A 130 20.39 -14.12 -2.66
C LEU A 130 21.43 -13.12 -2.13
N THR A 131 20.93 -12.03 -1.56
CA THR A 131 21.75 -10.94 -1.03
C THR A 131 22.29 -11.23 0.36
N GLY A 132 21.56 -12.02 1.16
CA GLY A 132 21.74 -12.00 2.61
C GLY A 132 21.24 -10.66 3.18
N PRO A 133 21.86 -10.13 4.25
CA PRO A 133 21.57 -8.79 4.72
C PRO A 133 21.75 -7.76 3.59
N ILE A 134 20.71 -6.97 3.29
CA ILE A 134 20.67 -6.07 2.11
C ILE A 134 21.91 -5.16 2.02
N ALA A 135 22.33 -4.58 3.15
CA ALA A 135 23.46 -3.66 3.20
C ALA A 135 24.83 -4.32 2.96
N SER A 136 24.92 -5.65 2.95
CA SER A 136 26.20 -6.37 2.83
C SER A 136 26.72 -6.43 1.39
N ARG A 137 25.82 -6.46 0.40
CA ARG A 137 26.17 -6.60 -1.03
C ARG A 137 25.37 -5.66 -1.94
N PRO A 138 25.48 -4.32 -1.77
CA PRO A 138 24.78 -3.37 -2.64
C PRO A 138 25.02 -3.57 -4.16
N PRO A 139 26.25 -3.83 -4.64
CA PRO A 139 26.50 -3.96 -6.08
C PRO A 139 25.72 -5.09 -6.76
N LEU A 140 25.42 -6.17 -6.02
CA LEU A 140 24.63 -7.29 -6.55
C LEU A 140 23.18 -6.88 -6.77
N ILE A 141 22.64 -6.05 -5.87
CA ILE A 141 21.28 -5.52 -5.96
C ILE A 141 21.19 -4.50 -7.09
N ASP A 142 22.17 -3.60 -7.19
CA ASP A 142 22.23 -2.59 -8.26
C ASP A 142 22.32 -3.25 -9.64
N PHE A 143 23.12 -4.31 -9.76
CA PHE A 143 23.19 -5.11 -10.98
C PHE A 143 21.84 -5.76 -11.32
N ALA A 144 21.20 -6.44 -10.36
CA ALA A 144 19.90 -7.05 -10.59
C ALA A 144 18.81 -6.01 -10.92
N TYR A 145 18.85 -4.84 -10.26
CA TYR A 145 17.95 -3.72 -10.54
C TYR A 145 18.18 -3.12 -11.93
N SER A 146 19.42 -3.09 -12.41
CA SER A 146 19.75 -2.63 -13.77
C SER A 146 19.15 -3.52 -14.88
N ILE A 147 18.89 -4.79 -14.56
CA ILE A 147 18.23 -5.77 -15.45
C ILE A 147 16.71 -5.60 -15.42
N THR A 148 16.11 -5.51 -14.23
CA THR A 148 14.64 -5.46 -14.11
C THR A 148 14.06 -4.06 -14.39
N ARG A 149 14.79 -2.97 -14.08
CA ARG A 149 14.41 -1.55 -14.28
C ARG A 149 12.93 -1.23 -13.98
N ASN A 150 12.38 -1.77 -12.90
CA ASN A 150 10.96 -1.60 -12.50
C ASN A 150 9.90 -2.22 -13.44
N ILE A 151 10.31 -3.02 -14.43
CA ILE A 151 9.41 -3.71 -15.35
C ILE A 151 9.08 -5.10 -14.82
N ALA A 152 10.03 -5.74 -14.14
CA ALA A 152 9.89 -7.10 -13.65
C ALA A 152 10.12 -7.19 -12.14
N LEU A 153 9.67 -8.31 -11.57
CA LEU A 153 9.84 -8.62 -10.14
C LEU A 153 11.33 -8.67 -9.78
N LEU A 154 11.69 -7.96 -8.72
CA LEU A 154 12.98 -8.07 -8.05
C LEU A 154 12.74 -8.40 -6.58
N ALA A 155 13.18 -9.58 -6.15
CA ALA A 155 13.09 -10.03 -4.76
C ALA A 155 14.49 -10.28 -4.19
N CYS A 156 14.78 -9.69 -3.03
CA CYS A 156 16.00 -9.90 -2.27
C CYS A 156 15.75 -10.98 -1.20
N GLY A 157 16.41 -12.13 -1.36
CA GLY A 157 16.38 -13.25 -0.43
C GLY A 157 17.45 -13.14 0.65
N HIS A 158 17.04 -13.25 1.90
CA HIS A 158 17.93 -13.37 3.05
C HIS A 158 17.67 -14.70 3.76
N VAL A 159 18.72 -15.50 3.88
CA VAL A 159 18.72 -16.76 4.61
C VAL A 159 19.41 -16.54 5.96
N ILE A 160 18.70 -16.79 7.05
CA ILE A 160 19.26 -16.81 8.40
C ILE A 160 19.45 -18.27 8.80
N GLN A 161 20.68 -18.63 9.15
CA GLN A 161 21.01 -19.94 9.71
C GLN A 161 20.66 -19.96 11.20
N THR A 162 19.59 -20.65 11.56
CA THR A 162 19.16 -20.81 12.95
C THR A 162 19.51 -22.21 13.44
N ILE A 163 20.58 -22.31 14.24
CA ILE A 163 21.04 -23.59 14.80
C ILE A 163 20.38 -23.88 16.16
N PHE A 164 19.97 -22.85 16.93
CA PHE A 164 19.59 -23.03 18.34
C PHE A 164 18.26 -22.40 18.76
N SER A 165 17.68 -21.46 18.02
CA SER A 165 16.32 -20.96 18.29
C SER A 165 15.72 -20.27 17.05
N PRO A 166 14.42 -20.49 16.76
CA PRO A 166 13.72 -19.74 15.72
C PRO A 166 13.60 -18.28 16.14
N GLN A 167 13.77 -17.35 15.20
CA GLN A 167 13.67 -15.93 15.51
C GLN A 167 12.22 -15.58 15.88
N THR A 168 12.05 -14.71 16.87
CA THR A 168 10.72 -14.19 17.20
C THR A 168 10.19 -13.38 16.02
N GLN A 169 8.89 -13.44 15.76
CA GLN A 169 8.24 -12.66 14.69
C GLN A 169 8.57 -11.15 14.76
N ARG A 170 8.82 -10.62 15.98
CA ARG A 170 9.28 -9.25 16.21
C ARG A 170 10.61 -8.94 15.52
N VAL A 171 11.58 -9.85 15.59
CA VAL A 171 12.90 -9.72 14.97
C VAL A 171 12.78 -9.81 13.45
N ARG A 172 11.95 -10.73 12.93
CA ARG A 172 11.68 -10.83 11.49
C ARG A 172 11.09 -9.52 10.95
N ASN A 173 10.13 -8.95 11.67
CA ASN A 173 9.50 -7.68 11.31
C ASN A 173 10.48 -6.49 11.39
N SER A 174 11.38 -6.46 12.37
CA SER A 174 12.38 -5.39 12.49
C SER A 174 13.41 -5.44 11.36
N LEU A 175 13.92 -6.63 11.03
CA LEU A 175 14.84 -6.83 9.89
C LEU A 175 14.18 -6.48 8.56
N SER A 176 12.93 -6.87 8.37
CA SER A 176 12.14 -6.51 7.18
C SER A 176 11.96 -5.00 7.07
N ARG A 177 11.58 -4.32 8.15
CA ARG A 177 11.44 -2.86 8.17
C ARG A 177 12.75 -2.15 7.88
N GLN A 178 13.85 -2.59 8.47
CA GLN A 178 15.18 -2.05 8.21
C GLN A 178 15.57 -2.21 6.75
N SER A 179 15.32 -3.39 6.19
CA SER A 179 15.58 -3.75 4.79
C SER A 179 14.80 -2.84 3.83
N TYR A 180 13.49 -2.69 4.02
CA TYR A 180 12.66 -1.77 3.22
C TYR A 180 13.09 -0.30 3.39
N SER A 181 13.50 0.12 4.59
CA SER A 181 14.00 1.48 4.81
C SER A 181 15.29 1.75 4.04
N TRP A 182 16.18 0.76 3.92
CA TRP A 182 17.41 0.87 3.16
C TRP A 182 17.13 0.93 1.66
N LEU A 183 16.25 0.05 1.16
CA LEU A 183 15.84 0.03 -0.26
C LEU A 183 15.20 1.36 -0.68
N SER A 184 14.31 1.91 0.17
CA SER A 184 13.66 3.20 -0.06
C SER A 184 14.67 4.36 -0.14
N ARG A 185 15.66 4.40 0.77
CA ARG A 185 16.74 5.41 0.75
C ARG A 185 17.59 5.36 -0.52
N HIS A 186 17.78 4.18 -1.11
CA HIS A 186 18.55 4.00 -2.34
C HIS A 186 17.67 4.06 -3.61
N SER A 187 16.39 4.39 -3.49
CA SER A 187 15.44 4.44 -4.61
C SER A 187 15.31 3.11 -5.37
N LEU A 188 15.54 1.98 -4.68
CA LEU A 188 15.47 0.63 -5.24
C LEU A 188 14.08 0.04 -4.98
N ARG A 189 13.37 -0.34 -6.04
CA ARG A 189 12.06 -1.02 -5.93
C ARG A 189 12.28 -2.53 -5.96
N ALA A 190 12.38 -3.12 -4.78
CA ALA A 190 12.53 -4.55 -4.60
C ALA A 190 11.70 -5.05 -3.41
N PHE A 191 11.27 -6.30 -3.48
CA PHE A 191 10.68 -7.01 -2.35
C PHE A 191 11.78 -7.64 -1.50
N TYR A 192 11.56 -7.75 -0.20
CA TYR A 192 12.47 -8.44 0.72
C TYR A 192 11.79 -9.70 1.27
N SER A 193 12.45 -10.84 1.12
CA SER A 193 12.00 -12.12 1.65
C SER A 193 13.04 -12.71 2.60
N LEU A 194 12.58 -13.08 3.79
CA LEU A 194 13.40 -13.64 4.85
C LEU A 194 12.96 -15.07 5.16
N ILE A 195 13.90 -16.01 5.06
CA ILE A 195 13.71 -17.41 5.44
C ILE A 195 14.71 -17.81 6.52
N GLU A 196 14.28 -18.71 7.39
CA GLU A 196 15.11 -19.38 8.38
C GLU A 196 15.30 -20.83 7.95
N GLY A 197 16.52 -21.34 8.03
CA GLY A 197 16.79 -22.73 7.71
C GLY A 197 18.22 -23.16 8.04
N ASN A 198 18.46 -24.47 7.99
CA ASN A 198 19.72 -25.04 8.46
C ASN A 198 20.83 -24.91 7.42
N THR A 199 20.50 -25.05 6.13
CA THR A 199 21.45 -25.02 5.02
C THR A 199 21.05 -23.98 3.99
N LEU A 200 22.05 -23.38 3.33
CA LEU A 200 21.82 -22.42 2.27
C LEU A 200 21.03 -23.02 1.09
N GLU A 201 21.32 -24.28 0.75
CA GLU A 201 20.67 -25.02 -0.34
C GLU A 201 19.16 -25.15 -0.11
N GLU A 202 18.78 -25.73 1.02
CA GLU A 202 17.37 -25.98 1.34
C GLU A 202 16.61 -24.65 1.43
N SER A 203 17.19 -23.65 2.11
CA SER A 203 16.59 -22.33 2.22
C SER A 203 16.48 -21.59 0.89
N ALA A 204 17.47 -21.71 0.00
CA ALA A 204 17.41 -21.12 -1.33
C ALA A 204 16.33 -21.79 -2.19
N ARG A 205 16.22 -23.12 -2.14
CA ARG A 205 15.17 -23.88 -2.83
C ARG A 205 13.78 -23.47 -2.33
N ASN A 206 13.61 -23.40 -1.01
CA ASN A 206 12.35 -22.97 -0.40
C ASN A 206 12.01 -21.52 -0.77
N LEU A 207 12.99 -20.61 -0.78
CA LEU A 207 12.76 -19.23 -1.24
C LEU A 207 12.35 -19.20 -2.71
N PHE A 208 13.03 -19.93 -3.59
CA PHE A 208 12.71 -19.93 -5.01
C PHE A 208 11.30 -20.46 -5.29
N GLN A 209 10.85 -21.46 -4.53
CA GLN A 209 9.52 -22.07 -4.66
C GLN A 209 8.40 -21.25 -3.99
N LEU A 210 8.68 -20.56 -2.88
CA LEU A 210 7.65 -19.90 -2.06
C LEU A 210 7.55 -18.40 -2.32
N VAL A 211 8.56 -17.76 -2.92
CA VAL A 211 8.51 -16.33 -3.23
C VAL A 211 7.60 -16.10 -4.44
N GLY A 212 6.75 -15.07 -4.33
CA GLY A 212 5.84 -14.66 -5.39
C GLY A 212 4.37 -14.94 -5.05
N LEU A 213 3.49 -14.53 -5.96
CA LEU A 213 2.04 -14.73 -5.85
C LEU A 213 1.44 -14.94 -7.25
N GLY A 214 0.72 -16.03 -7.46
CA GLY A 214 0.13 -16.34 -8.78
C GLY A 214 1.19 -16.43 -9.87
N LYS A 215 1.03 -15.65 -10.95
CA LYS A 215 2.01 -15.51 -12.05
C LYS A 215 3.15 -14.50 -11.81
N LEU A 216 3.34 -14.08 -10.55
CA LEU A 216 4.51 -13.29 -10.13
C LEU A 216 5.56 -14.11 -9.33
N PRO A 217 5.94 -15.35 -9.69
CA PRO A 217 7.07 -16.04 -9.07
C PRO A 217 8.40 -15.69 -9.77
N PRO A 218 9.52 -15.69 -9.04
CA PRO A 218 10.83 -15.53 -9.66
C PRO A 218 11.10 -16.69 -10.64
N ASN A 219 11.69 -16.37 -11.79
CA ASN A 219 12.09 -17.34 -12.81
C ASN A 219 13.61 -17.44 -12.96
N THR A 220 14.36 -16.55 -12.33
CA THR A 220 15.82 -16.50 -12.41
C THR A 220 16.40 -16.28 -11.02
N LEU A 221 17.33 -17.15 -10.61
CA LEU A 221 18.08 -17.01 -9.38
C LEU A 221 19.39 -16.27 -9.65
N VAL A 222 19.69 -15.24 -8.87
CA VAL A 222 20.93 -14.46 -8.95
C VAL A 222 21.74 -14.66 -7.68
N LEU A 223 22.95 -15.18 -7.84
CA LEU A 223 23.89 -15.48 -6.75
C LEU A 223 25.15 -14.65 -6.89
N GLY A 224 25.70 -14.21 -5.76
CA GLY A 224 27.04 -13.63 -5.73
C GLY A 224 28.10 -14.72 -5.84
N TYR A 225 29.13 -14.49 -6.67
CA TYR A 225 30.23 -15.43 -6.82
C TYR A 225 31.02 -15.61 -5.51
N LYS A 226 31.22 -16.86 -5.09
CA LYS A 226 31.97 -17.20 -3.87
C LYS A 226 33.49 -17.14 -4.12
N ALA A 227 34.06 -15.94 -4.03
CA ALA A 227 35.49 -15.71 -4.28
C ALA A 227 36.44 -16.44 -3.30
N ASN A 228 35.99 -16.68 -2.07
CA ASN A 228 36.79 -17.32 -1.01
C ASN A 228 36.70 -18.86 -1.00
N TRP A 229 36.30 -19.49 -2.12
CA TRP A 229 36.07 -20.93 -2.21
C TRP A 229 37.25 -21.82 -1.79
N ARG A 230 38.49 -21.34 -1.92
CA ARG A 230 39.70 -22.08 -1.50
C ARG A 230 39.94 -22.08 0.01
N LYS A 231 39.35 -21.12 0.74
CA LYS A 231 39.59 -20.89 2.17
C LYS A 231 38.36 -21.17 3.04
N CYS A 232 37.19 -21.32 2.42
CA CYS A 232 35.95 -21.56 3.14
C CYS A 232 35.85 -23.01 3.62
N ASP A 233 34.94 -23.24 4.56
CA ASP A 233 34.57 -24.57 4.99
C ASP A 233 34.08 -25.40 3.78
N PRO A 234 34.56 -26.64 3.57
CA PRO A 234 34.06 -27.52 2.52
C PRO A 234 32.53 -27.72 2.56
N VAL A 235 31.91 -27.66 3.75
CA VAL A 235 30.44 -27.79 3.87
C VAL A 235 29.73 -26.59 3.23
N GLU A 236 30.22 -25.38 3.46
CA GLU A 236 29.67 -24.16 2.86
C GLU A 236 29.88 -24.13 1.34
N LEU A 237 31.04 -24.62 0.87
CA LEU A 237 31.33 -24.73 -0.55
C LEU A 237 30.37 -25.71 -1.24
N LYS A 238 30.16 -26.88 -0.63
CA LYS A 238 29.22 -27.89 -1.13
C LYS A 238 27.80 -27.33 -1.18
N ALA A 239 27.37 -26.61 -0.13
CA ALA A 239 26.06 -25.96 -0.12
C ALA A 239 25.91 -24.93 -1.25
N TYR A 240 26.94 -24.13 -1.53
CA TYR A 240 26.93 -23.18 -2.65
C TYR A 240 26.79 -23.90 -4.01
N PHE A 241 27.54 -24.99 -4.24
CA PHE A 241 27.38 -25.75 -5.48
C PHE A 241 26.02 -26.40 -5.61
N ASN A 242 25.49 -26.96 -4.52
CA ASN A 242 24.16 -27.56 -4.54
C ASN A 242 23.05 -26.53 -4.79
N THR A 243 23.23 -25.26 -4.43
CA THR A 243 22.25 -24.20 -4.75
C THR A 243 22.15 -23.91 -6.25
N LEU A 244 23.17 -24.26 -7.03
CA LEU A 244 23.20 -24.09 -8.49
C LEU A 244 22.56 -25.26 -9.25
N GLN A 245 22.35 -26.39 -8.57
CA GLN A 245 21.83 -27.63 -9.15
C GLN A 245 20.32 -27.74 -8.94
#